data_AF-A0A847J900-F1
#
_entry.id   AF-A0A847J900-F1
#
_cell.length_a   1.000
_cell.length_b   1.000
_cell.length_c   1.000
_cell.angle_alpha   90.00
_cell.angle_beta   90.00
_cell.angle_gamma   90.00
#
_symmetry.space_group_name_H-M   'P 1'
#
loop_
_entity.id
_entity.type
_entity.pdbx_description
1 polymer ?
#
loop_
_entity_poly.entity_id
_entity_poly.type
_entity_poly.pdbx_seq_one_letter_code
_entity_poly.pdbx_strand_id
1 'polypeptide(L)'
;MRRIPVLMAASLAATLASATLARAADAPWFPYPAEQVVPPFAADGKAEPISYVPLEKASKHWKICVSFPHMKDAYWLGVDYGVVEEAKRLGVELVVVEAGGYTELAKQISQIEDCVANGAQAVTIGAISADGLASVVGELKKKNVPVVDLVNGINSPDVAAKSLVSFYTMGYQTG
;
A
#
# COMPACT_ATOMS: atom_id res chain seq x y z
N MET A 1 -62.46 56.03 -24.29
CA MET A 1 -62.24 55.03 -25.36
C MET A 1 -61.02 55.42 -26.18
N ARG A 2 -59.87 54.74 -26.01
CA ARG A 2 -58.90 54.31 -27.05
C ARG A 2 -57.56 53.94 -26.41
N ARG A 3 -57.12 52.72 -26.69
CA ARG A 3 -55.75 52.19 -26.55
C ARG A 3 -54.83 52.97 -27.53
N ILE A 4 -53.49 53.00 -27.50
CA ILE A 4 -52.43 51.95 -27.55
C ILE A 4 -51.03 52.69 -27.40
N PRO A 5 -49.82 52.07 -27.48
CA PRO A 5 -48.97 51.22 -26.59
C PRO A 5 -47.58 51.87 -26.22
N VAL A 6 -46.56 51.03 -25.90
CA VAL A 6 -45.08 51.22 -25.99
C VAL A 6 -44.42 51.56 -24.63
N LEU A 7 -43.36 50.95 -24.08
CA LEU A 7 -42.38 49.87 -24.37
C LEU A 7 -41.85 49.44 -22.97
N MET A 8 -41.91 48.17 -22.57
CA MET A 8 -40.79 47.21 -22.57
C MET A 8 -39.46 47.72 -21.96
N ALA A 9 -39.16 47.30 -20.73
CA ALA A 9 -37.81 47.01 -20.24
C ALA A 9 -37.92 46.17 -18.95
N ALA A 10 -38.06 44.85 -19.10
CA ALA A 10 -37.92 43.91 -18.00
C ALA A 10 -36.42 43.63 -17.81
N SER A 11 -35.82 44.28 -16.82
CA SER A 11 -34.46 43.98 -16.37
C SER A 11 -34.49 42.72 -15.50
N LEU A 12 -34.45 41.55 -16.13
CA LEU A 12 -34.31 40.28 -15.42
C LEU A 12 -32.85 40.14 -14.96
N ALA A 13 -32.57 40.53 -13.72
CA ALA A 13 -31.30 40.21 -13.06
C ALA A 13 -31.27 38.69 -12.80
N ALA A 14 -30.64 37.94 -13.72
CA ALA A 14 -30.36 36.54 -13.51
C ALA A 14 -29.20 36.42 -12.50
N THR A 15 -29.52 36.22 -11.23
CA THR A 15 -28.55 35.77 -10.23
C THR A 15 -28.11 34.36 -10.58
N LEU A 16 -26.93 34.23 -11.22
CA LEU A 16 -26.23 32.95 -11.30
C LEU A 16 -25.83 32.55 -9.87
N ALA A 17 -26.60 31.67 -9.25
CA ALA A 17 -26.17 30.96 -8.07
C ALA A 17 -25.05 29.99 -8.50
N SER A 18 -23.80 30.40 -8.33
CA SER A 18 -22.64 29.52 -8.44
C SER A 18 -22.73 28.49 -7.31
N ALA A 19 -23.34 27.34 -7.58
CA ALA A 19 -23.24 26.19 -6.71
C ALA A 19 -21.79 25.71 -6.73
N THR A 20 -21.01 26.11 -5.74
CA THR A 20 -19.73 25.48 -5.43
C THR A 20 -20.03 24.05 -5.01
N LEU A 21 -19.87 23.10 -5.94
CA LEU A 21 -19.78 21.69 -5.59
C LEU A 21 -18.52 21.54 -4.72
N ALA A 22 -18.70 21.57 -3.41
CA ALA A 22 -17.68 21.11 -2.48
C ALA A 22 -17.42 19.64 -2.83
N ARG A 23 -16.26 19.38 -3.44
CA ARG A 23 -15.80 18.01 -3.66
C ARG A 23 -15.59 17.42 -2.28
N ALA A 24 -16.46 16.50 -1.88
CA ALA A 24 -16.21 15.68 -0.70
C ALA A 24 -14.82 15.08 -0.88
N ALA A 25 -13.88 15.46 -0.01
CA ALA A 25 -12.64 14.72 0.09
C ALA A 25 -13.04 13.31 0.53
N ASP A 26 -12.68 12.29 -0.27
CA ASP A 26 -12.90 10.91 0.13
C ASP A 26 -12.30 10.70 1.53
N ALA A 27 -13.06 10.10 2.44
CA ALA A 27 -12.59 9.85 3.79
C ALA A 27 -11.29 9.03 3.74
N PRO A 28 -10.31 9.29 4.63
CA PRO A 28 -9.09 8.50 4.66
C PRO A 28 -9.42 7.02 4.90
N TRP A 29 -8.60 6.12 4.37
CA TRP A 29 -8.79 4.67 4.52
C TRP A 29 -8.67 4.18 5.97
N PHE A 30 -8.08 5.01 6.86
CA PHE A 30 -7.85 4.74 8.28
C PHE A 30 -8.72 5.62 9.19
N PRO A 31 -8.99 5.21 10.44
CA PRO A 31 -8.57 3.98 11.10
C PRO A 31 -9.17 2.72 10.46
N TYR A 32 -8.38 1.64 10.35
CA TYR A 32 -8.81 0.38 9.72
C TYR A 32 -8.82 -0.77 10.73
N PRO A 33 -9.92 -1.52 10.89
CA PRO A 33 -9.94 -2.73 11.73
C PRO A 33 -8.95 -3.77 11.21
N ALA A 34 -8.03 -4.24 12.06
CA ALA A 34 -7.05 -5.25 11.72
C ALA A 34 -6.86 -6.23 12.89
N GLU A 35 -6.06 -7.26 12.67
CA GLU A 35 -5.63 -8.19 13.73
C GLU A 35 -4.10 -8.19 13.79
N GLN A 36 -3.55 -8.23 15.01
CA GLN A 36 -2.14 -8.45 15.26
C GLN A 36 -1.92 -9.84 15.86
N VAL A 37 -0.76 -10.45 15.58
CA VAL A 37 -0.37 -11.72 16.19
C VAL A 37 0.51 -11.45 17.41
N VAL A 38 0.14 -12.01 18.56
CA VAL A 38 0.86 -11.87 19.83
C VAL A 38 1.31 -13.24 20.38
N PRO A 39 2.62 -13.47 20.61
CA PRO A 39 3.74 -12.58 20.29
C PRO A 39 4.00 -12.47 18.78
N PRO A 40 4.60 -11.37 18.30
CA PRO A 40 4.87 -11.19 16.87
C PRO A 40 5.65 -12.37 16.29
N PHE A 41 5.27 -12.79 15.09
CA PHE A 41 5.91 -13.86 14.31
C PHE A 41 5.80 -15.29 14.87
N ALA A 42 5.15 -15.49 16.03
CA ALA A 42 4.89 -16.83 16.54
C ALA A 42 3.85 -17.56 15.68
N ALA A 43 4.18 -18.79 15.28
CA ALA A 43 3.29 -19.63 14.47
C ALA A 43 1.99 -20.01 15.21
N ASP A 44 2.06 -20.10 16.54
CA ASP A 44 0.95 -20.34 17.47
C ASP A 44 0.51 -19.07 18.21
N GLY A 45 0.94 -17.90 17.73
CA GLY A 45 0.54 -16.61 18.30
C GLY A 45 -0.96 -16.39 18.19
N LYS A 46 -1.51 -15.66 19.16
CA LYS A 46 -2.95 -15.34 19.19
C LYS A 46 -3.23 -14.11 18.35
N ALA A 47 -4.28 -14.19 17.53
CA ALA A 47 -4.83 -13.03 16.84
C ALA A 47 -5.60 -12.15 17.83
N GLU A 48 -5.25 -10.87 17.90
CA GLU A 48 -5.92 -9.87 18.72
C GLU A 48 -6.38 -8.70 17.84
N PRO A 49 -7.61 -8.20 18.00
CA PRO A 49 -8.12 -7.09 17.20
C PRO A 49 -7.42 -5.78 17.56
N ILE A 50 -7.12 -4.98 16.54
CA ILE A 50 -6.56 -3.64 16.66
C ILE A 50 -7.26 -2.67 15.71
N SER A 51 -7.10 -1.38 15.98
CA SER A 51 -7.43 -0.31 15.05
C SER A 51 -6.12 0.21 14.45
N TYR A 52 -5.85 -0.11 13.18
CA TYR A 52 -4.65 0.33 12.50
C TYR A 52 -4.76 1.81 12.13
N VAL A 53 -3.80 2.59 12.61
CA VAL A 53 -3.66 4.02 12.30
C VAL A 53 -2.24 4.25 11.79
N PRO A 54 -2.05 4.63 10.51
CA PRO A 54 -0.73 4.92 9.97
C PRO A 54 -0.23 6.28 10.45
N LEU A 55 1.03 6.59 10.16
CA LEU A 55 1.57 7.92 10.35
C LEU A 55 0.86 8.93 9.44
N GLU A 56 0.74 10.19 9.88
CA GLU A 56 0.20 11.24 9.02
C GLU A 56 1.12 11.54 7.83
N LYS A 57 2.44 11.55 8.07
CA LYS A 57 3.49 11.81 7.07
C LYS A 57 4.80 11.15 7.50
N ALA A 58 5.66 10.83 6.55
CA ALA A 58 7.03 10.44 6.84
C ALA A 58 7.87 11.63 7.34
N SER A 59 8.87 11.32 8.18
CA SER A 59 9.81 12.32 8.72
C SER A 59 10.76 12.90 7.66
N LYS A 60 10.98 12.18 6.56
CA LYS A 60 11.74 12.59 5.37
C LYS A 60 11.36 11.71 4.18
N HIS A 61 11.90 12.04 3.00
CA HIS A 61 11.76 11.24 1.78
C HIS A 61 12.59 9.95 1.87
N TRP A 62 12.07 8.95 2.58
CA TRP A 62 12.68 7.63 2.62
C TRP A 62 12.57 6.96 1.25
N LYS A 63 13.64 6.33 0.78
CA LYS A 63 13.64 5.53 -0.44
C LYS A 63 13.38 4.07 -0.10
N ILE A 64 12.24 3.54 -0.52
CA ILE A 64 11.79 2.18 -0.18
C ILE A 64 11.72 1.36 -1.48
N CYS A 65 12.36 0.21 -1.51
CA CYS A 65 12.19 -0.74 -2.59
C CYS A 65 11.01 -1.67 -2.29
N VAL A 66 10.17 -1.91 -3.29
CA VAL A 66 9.04 -2.83 -3.22
C VAL A 66 9.24 -3.90 -4.29
N SER A 67 9.41 -5.15 -3.87
CA SER A 67 9.64 -6.28 -4.76
C SER A 67 8.41 -7.17 -4.79
N PHE A 68 7.79 -7.28 -5.97
CA PHE A 68 6.65 -8.14 -6.22
C PHE A 68 7.04 -9.41 -6.99
N PRO A 69 6.30 -10.52 -6.83
CA PRO A 69 6.56 -11.72 -7.62
C PRO A 69 6.19 -11.49 -9.10
N HIS A 70 5.13 -10.73 -9.37
CA HIS A 70 4.66 -10.37 -10.71
C HIS A 70 3.57 -9.29 -10.68
N MET A 71 3.20 -8.76 -11.85
CA MET A 71 2.02 -7.89 -12.05
C MET A 71 0.97 -8.48 -13.01
N LYS A 72 0.70 -9.79 -12.89
CA LYS A 72 -0.11 -10.56 -13.85
C LYS A 72 -1.60 -10.67 -13.51
N ASP A 73 -2.02 -10.25 -12.32
CA ASP A 73 -3.40 -10.39 -11.87
C ASP A 73 -3.90 -9.17 -11.07
N ALA A 74 -5.22 -9.15 -10.84
CA ALA A 74 -5.89 -8.08 -10.11
C ALA A 74 -5.51 -8.06 -8.63
N TYR A 75 -5.04 -9.17 -8.07
CA TYR A 75 -4.65 -9.25 -6.68
C TYR A 75 -3.39 -8.42 -6.44
N TRP A 76 -2.31 -8.69 -7.18
CA TRP A 76 -1.07 -7.91 -7.07
C TRP A 76 -1.23 -6.48 -7.56
N LEU A 77 -2.12 -6.22 -8.51
CA LEU A 77 -2.48 -4.85 -8.90
C LEU A 77 -3.14 -4.08 -7.75
N GLY A 78 -4.00 -4.73 -6.97
CA GLY A 78 -4.59 -4.13 -5.76
C GLY A 78 -3.55 -3.84 -4.68
N VAL A 79 -2.57 -4.74 -4.50
CA VAL A 79 -1.44 -4.54 -3.59
C VAL A 79 -0.58 -3.36 -4.05
N ASP A 80 -0.25 -3.29 -5.34
CA ASP A 80 0.51 -2.17 -5.93
C ASP A 80 -0.19 -0.83 -5.71
N TYR A 81 -1.50 -0.76 -5.97
CA TYR A 81 -2.31 0.43 -5.70
C TYR A 81 -2.17 0.88 -4.24
N GLY A 82 -2.35 -0.03 -3.28
CA GLY A 82 -2.24 0.29 -1.86
C GLY A 82 -0.86 0.83 -1.47
N VAL A 83 0.20 0.18 -1.95
CA VAL A 83 1.58 0.59 -1.65
C VAL A 83 1.92 1.94 -2.29
N VAL A 84 1.55 2.15 -3.54
CA VAL A 84 1.82 3.41 -4.28
C VAL A 84 1.04 4.58 -3.70
N GLU A 85 -0.24 4.42 -3.41
CA GLU A 85 -1.06 5.51 -2.85
C GLU A 85 -0.62 5.85 -1.43
N GLU A 86 -0.28 4.85 -0.60
CA GLU A 86 0.20 5.11 0.76
C GLU A 86 1.58 5.79 0.75
N ALA A 87 2.46 5.43 -0.19
CA ALA A 87 3.73 6.11 -0.34
C ALA A 87 3.57 7.58 -0.77
N LYS A 88 2.66 7.87 -1.71
CA LYS A 88 2.31 9.24 -2.09
C LYS A 88 1.77 10.02 -0.90
N ARG A 89 0.87 9.43 -0.11
CA ARG A 89 0.29 10.05 1.09
C ARG A 89 1.35 10.39 2.13
N LEU A 90 2.28 9.45 2.38
CA LEU A 90 3.36 9.63 3.35
C LEU A 90 4.51 10.52 2.85
N GLY A 91 4.62 10.74 1.54
CA GLY A 91 5.69 11.52 0.92
C GLY A 91 7.03 10.78 0.85
N VAL A 92 7.01 9.45 0.70
CA VAL A 92 8.21 8.62 0.51
C VAL A 92 8.45 8.30 -0.97
N GLU A 93 9.69 7.98 -1.31
CA GLU A 93 10.07 7.54 -2.66
C GLU A 93 9.95 6.02 -2.75
N LEU A 94 9.25 5.52 -3.77
CA LEU A 94 9.20 4.09 -4.07
C LEU A 94 10.00 3.73 -5.31
N VAL A 95 10.71 2.61 -5.21
CA VAL A 95 11.21 1.85 -6.36
C VAL A 95 10.45 0.54 -6.41
N VAL A 96 9.52 0.41 -7.35
CA VAL A 96 8.74 -0.82 -7.54
C VAL A 96 9.40 -1.68 -8.61
N VAL A 97 9.65 -2.95 -8.28
CA VAL A 97 10.19 -3.96 -9.19
C VAL A 97 9.33 -5.21 -9.13
N GLU A 98 9.20 -5.91 -10.25
CA GLU A 98 8.48 -7.18 -10.33
C GLU A 98 9.31 -8.24 -11.06
N ALA A 99 9.25 -9.48 -10.59
CA ALA A 99 10.10 -10.55 -11.11
C ALA A 99 9.53 -11.21 -12.37
N GLY A 100 8.25 -11.03 -12.71
CA GLY A 100 7.60 -11.60 -13.91
C GLY A 100 6.89 -12.93 -13.67
N GLY A 101 6.98 -13.50 -12.47
CA GLY A 101 6.29 -14.74 -12.11
C GLY A 101 6.86 -15.44 -10.88
N TYR A 102 6.10 -16.38 -10.33
CA TYR A 102 6.55 -17.24 -9.24
C TYR A 102 7.67 -18.22 -9.62
N THR A 103 8.04 -18.32 -10.90
CA THR A 103 9.21 -19.09 -11.37
C THR A 103 10.51 -18.29 -11.27
N GLU A 104 10.44 -16.98 -11.03
CA GLU A 104 11.53 -16.03 -11.24
C GLU A 104 12.27 -15.66 -9.94
N LEU A 105 12.46 -16.61 -9.02
CA LEU A 105 13.08 -16.37 -7.71
C LEU A 105 14.46 -15.72 -7.82
N ALA A 106 15.32 -16.21 -8.72
CA ALA A 106 16.66 -15.66 -8.91
C ALA A 106 16.64 -14.19 -9.35
N LYS A 107 15.69 -13.83 -10.23
CA LYS A 107 15.49 -12.46 -10.67
C LYS A 107 14.95 -11.57 -9.54
N GLN A 108 14.05 -12.10 -8.70
CA GLN A 108 13.58 -11.36 -7.53
C GLN A 108 14.75 -11.02 -6.59
N ILE A 109 15.63 -11.99 -6.33
CA ILE A 109 16.83 -11.78 -5.49
C ILE A 109 17.71 -10.67 -6.08
N SER A 110 18.06 -10.77 -7.37
CA SER A 110 18.94 -9.78 -8.00
C SER A 110 18.33 -8.38 -8.00
N GLN A 111 17.02 -8.26 -8.26
CA GLN A 111 16.31 -6.97 -8.20
C GLN A 111 16.35 -6.34 -6.79
N ILE A 112 16.22 -7.14 -5.74
CA ILE A 112 16.32 -6.66 -4.35
C ILE A 112 17.74 -6.16 -4.05
N GLU A 113 18.76 -6.93 -4.46
CA GLU A 113 20.16 -6.56 -4.30
C GLU A 113 20.48 -5.24 -5.03
N ASP A 114 20.03 -5.12 -6.27
CA ASP A 114 20.19 -3.92 -7.09
C ASP A 114 19.48 -2.71 -6.46
N CYS A 115 18.25 -2.88 -5.97
CA CYS A 115 17.50 -1.84 -5.27
C CYS A 115 18.30 -1.25 -4.10
N VAL A 116 18.87 -2.12 -3.27
CA VAL A 116 19.61 -1.72 -2.07
C VAL A 116 20.97 -1.14 -2.43
N ALA A 117 21.65 -1.69 -3.44
CA ALA A 117 22.86 -1.10 -4.01
C ALA A 117 22.60 0.32 -4.55
N ASN A 118 21.40 0.59 -5.06
CA ASN A 118 20.94 1.90 -5.52
C ASN A 118 20.35 2.79 -4.39
N GLY A 119 20.63 2.46 -3.13
CA GLY A 119 20.38 3.32 -1.98
C GLY A 119 18.98 3.21 -1.36
N ALA A 120 18.23 2.14 -1.64
CA ALA A 120 17.01 1.85 -0.88
C ALA A 120 17.33 1.63 0.61
N GLN A 121 16.54 2.27 1.47
CA GLN A 121 16.73 2.31 2.92
C GLN A 121 15.84 1.30 3.66
N ALA A 122 14.85 0.73 2.98
CA ALA A 122 14.04 -0.39 3.43
C ALA A 122 13.57 -1.19 2.20
N VAL A 123 13.20 -2.45 2.43
CA VAL A 123 12.66 -3.32 1.38
C VAL A 123 11.34 -3.93 1.84
N THR A 124 10.30 -3.84 1.01
CA THR A 124 9.03 -4.54 1.20
C THR A 124 8.92 -5.64 0.16
N ILE A 125 8.63 -6.88 0.57
CA ILE A 125 8.77 -8.06 -0.30
C ILE A 125 7.46 -8.87 -0.31
N GLY A 126 6.85 -8.95 -1.49
CA GLY A 126 5.94 -10.03 -1.85
C GLY A 126 6.73 -11.25 -2.31
N ALA A 127 6.99 -12.19 -1.41
CA ALA A 127 7.97 -13.26 -1.66
C ALA A 127 7.48 -14.30 -2.68
N ILE A 128 8.34 -14.71 -3.61
CA ILE A 128 8.08 -15.86 -4.50
C ILE A 128 8.10 -17.18 -3.73
N SER A 129 8.96 -17.29 -2.72
CA SER A 129 9.18 -18.49 -1.92
C SER A 129 9.32 -18.10 -0.46
N ALA A 130 8.74 -18.91 0.43
CA ALA A 130 8.84 -18.69 1.88
C ALA A 130 10.30 -18.76 2.36
N ASP A 131 11.09 -19.72 1.85
CA ASP A 131 12.47 -19.95 2.30
C ASP A 131 13.53 -19.35 1.36
N GLY A 132 13.19 -19.20 0.07
CA GLY A 132 14.13 -18.84 -1.00
C GLY A 132 14.79 -17.47 -0.87
N LEU A 133 14.25 -16.59 -0.02
CA LEU A 133 14.76 -15.24 0.21
C LEU A 133 15.50 -15.08 1.56
N ALA A 134 15.57 -16.12 2.39
CA ALA A 134 16.12 -16.00 3.74
C ALA A 134 17.57 -15.47 3.75
N SER A 135 18.40 -15.93 2.81
CA SER A 135 19.80 -15.49 2.67
C SER A 135 19.90 -13.99 2.38
N VAL A 136 19.18 -13.49 1.35
CA VAL A 136 19.22 -12.06 1.00
C VAL A 136 18.65 -11.19 2.13
N VAL A 137 17.58 -11.63 2.81
CA VAL A 137 17.02 -10.91 3.98
C VAL A 137 18.05 -10.80 5.11
N GLY A 138 18.79 -11.87 5.40
CA GLY A 138 19.86 -11.84 6.39
C GLY A 138 20.99 -10.87 6.03
N GLU A 139 21.37 -10.80 4.75
CA GLU A 139 22.36 -9.81 4.28
C GLU A 139 21.85 -8.36 4.38
N LEU A 140 20.57 -8.12 4.10
CA LEU A 140 19.96 -6.80 4.28
C LEU A 140 19.93 -6.38 5.75
N LYS A 141 19.62 -7.31 6.66
CA LYS A 141 19.66 -7.06 8.10
C LYS A 141 21.04 -6.64 8.57
N LYS A 142 22.11 -7.31 8.12
CA LYS A 142 23.51 -6.94 8.43
C LYS A 142 23.86 -5.52 7.95
N LYS A 143 23.22 -5.07 6.87
CA LYS A 143 23.36 -3.71 6.31
C LYS A 143 22.44 -2.68 6.98
N ASN A 144 21.70 -3.07 8.03
CA ASN A 144 20.68 -2.25 8.69
C ASN A 144 19.55 -1.78 7.75
N VAL A 145 19.23 -2.57 6.73
CA VAL A 145 18.09 -2.34 5.84
C VAL A 145 16.91 -3.20 6.34
N PRO A 146 15.89 -2.61 6.98
CA PRO A 146 14.73 -3.37 7.45
C PRO A 146 13.95 -3.96 6.27
N VAL A 147 13.47 -5.19 6.47
CA VAL A 147 12.64 -5.92 5.52
C VAL A 147 11.24 -6.07 6.07
N VAL A 148 10.23 -5.68 5.29
CA VAL A 148 8.81 -5.95 5.55
C VAL A 148 8.36 -7.10 4.67
N ASP A 149 7.87 -8.17 5.30
CA ASP A 149 7.26 -9.31 4.63
C ASP A 149 5.80 -8.99 4.32
N LEU A 150 5.48 -8.92 3.03
CA LEU A 150 4.19 -8.46 2.51
C LEU A 150 3.46 -9.65 1.88
N VAL A 151 2.23 -9.88 2.34
CA VAL A 151 1.25 -10.85 1.82
C VAL A 151 1.64 -12.32 1.98
N ASN A 152 2.70 -12.79 1.33
CA ASN A 152 2.91 -14.23 1.11
C ASN A 152 3.55 -14.95 2.30
N GLY A 153 4.39 -14.26 3.08
CA GLY A 153 5.14 -14.88 4.15
C GLY A 153 6.56 -15.26 3.75
N ILE A 154 7.52 -14.87 4.59
CA ILE A 154 8.94 -15.23 4.53
C ILE A 154 9.34 -15.93 5.84
N ASN A 155 9.96 -17.09 5.71
CA ASN A 155 10.54 -17.87 6.80
C ASN A 155 11.96 -17.40 7.09
N SER A 156 12.08 -16.17 7.58
CA SER A 156 13.34 -15.62 8.07
C SER A 156 13.12 -14.91 9.40
N PRO A 157 13.98 -15.14 10.42
CA PRO A 157 13.91 -14.42 11.68
C PRO A 157 14.34 -12.95 11.53
N ASP A 158 14.92 -12.58 10.39
CA ASP A 158 15.50 -11.25 10.15
C ASP A 158 14.52 -10.24 9.55
N VAL A 159 13.26 -10.64 9.29
CA VAL A 159 12.21 -9.70 8.88
C VAL A 159 11.84 -8.77 10.05
N ALA A 160 11.64 -7.49 9.76
CA ALA A 160 11.32 -6.48 10.76
C ALA A 160 9.82 -6.38 11.07
N ALA A 161 8.97 -6.71 10.10
CA ALA A 161 7.51 -6.70 10.23
C ALA A 161 6.86 -7.64 9.21
N LYS A 162 5.60 -8.03 9.48
CA LYS A 162 4.74 -8.78 8.56
C LYS A 162 3.44 -8.00 8.34
N SER A 163 3.00 -7.90 7.09
CA SER A 163 1.71 -7.34 6.69
C SER A 163 1.01 -8.33 5.76
N LEU A 164 0.27 -9.26 6.34
CA LEU A 164 -0.32 -10.41 5.66
C LEU A 164 -1.52 -10.96 6.43
N VAL A 165 -2.24 -11.88 5.81
CA VAL A 165 -3.38 -12.59 6.40
C VAL A 165 -3.16 -14.10 6.32
N SER A 166 -3.92 -14.86 7.10
CA SER A 166 -3.90 -16.33 7.06
C SER A 166 -4.99 -16.87 6.13
N PHE A 167 -4.61 -17.73 5.19
CA PHE A 167 -5.57 -18.46 4.36
C PHE A 167 -6.46 -19.42 5.17
N TYR A 168 -5.98 -19.91 6.32
CA TYR A 168 -6.82 -20.67 7.25
C TYR A 168 -7.98 -19.81 7.77
N THR A 169 -7.69 -18.58 8.18
CA THR A 169 -8.73 -17.63 8.62
C THR A 169 -9.69 -17.31 7.49
N MET A 170 -9.20 -17.09 6.28
CA MET A 170 -10.07 -16.87 5.12
C MET A 170 -11.03 -18.04 4.89
N GLY A 171 -10.53 -19.28 4.91
CA GLY A 171 -11.36 -20.48 4.76
C GLY A 171 -12.39 -20.60 5.89
N TYR A 172 -11.96 -20.45 7.14
CA TYR A 172 -12.84 -20.51 8.31
C TYR A 172 -13.99 -19.49 8.27
N GLN A 173 -13.72 -18.27 7.78
CA GLN A 173 -14.74 -17.22 7.66
C GLN A 173 -15.77 -17.49 6.56
N THR A 174 -15.44 -18.34 5.59
CA THR A 174 -16.34 -18.67 4.47
C THR A 174 -17.26 -19.87 4.72
N GLY A 175 -17.09 -20.59 5.83
CA GLY A 175 -17.90 -21.75 6.23
C GLY A 175 -17.26 -23.10 5.95
#